data_AF-A0A7Z7N5C7-F1
#
_entry.id   AF-A0A7Z7N5C7-F1
#
_cell.length_a   1.000
_cell.length_b   1.000
_cell.length_c   1.000
_cell.angle_alpha   90.00
_cell.angle_beta   90.00
_cell.angle_gamma   90.00
#
_symmetry.space_group_name_H-M   'P 1'
#
loop_
_entity.id
_entity.type
_entity.pdbx_description
1 polymer ?
#
loop_
_entity_poly.entity_id
_entity_poly.type
_entity_poly.pdbx_seq_one_letter_code
_entity_poly.pdbx_strand_id
1 'polypeptide(L)'
;MEVKELRSGLLDYWVARAEGIMLLEGQEYSPSTDWSVGGPIIDKHEIGISPLRGTWFAAGVEASYELQEGDTALIAAMRFRVAKTYGRDVPDVEN
;
A
#
# COMPACT_ATOMS: atom_id res chain seq x y z
N MET A 1 -12.12 -7.07 4.75
CA MET A 1 -11.93 -5.61 4.77
C MET A 1 -11.55 -5.07 3.39
N GLU A 2 -12.14 -3.95 2.95
CA GLU A 2 -11.76 -3.32 1.69
C GLU A 2 -10.37 -2.66 1.77
N VAL A 3 -9.52 -2.84 0.74
CA VAL A 3 -8.16 -2.26 0.70
C VAL A 3 -8.16 -0.73 0.83
N LYS A 4 -9.17 -0.05 0.26
CA LYS A 4 -9.32 1.40 0.34
C LYS A 4 -9.54 1.91 1.77
N GLU A 5 -9.93 1.04 2.69
CA GLU A 5 -10.20 1.37 4.09
C GLU A 5 -9.01 1.09 5.01
N LEU A 6 -7.97 0.39 4.51
CA LEU A 6 -6.76 0.12 5.27
C LEU A 6 -6.06 1.42 5.67
N ARG A 7 -5.67 1.53 6.94
CA ARG A 7 -5.00 2.69 7.53
C ARG A 7 -3.89 2.26 8.48
N SER A 8 -2.89 3.12 8.63
CA SER A 8 -1.83 3.01 9.64
C SER A 8 -1.17 1.61 9.65
N GLY A 9 -0.89 1.07 10.84
CA GLY A 9 -0.20 -0.22 10.98
C GLY A 9 -0.90 -1.41 10.31
N LEU A 10 -2.22 -1.37 10.10
CA LEU A 10 -2.91 -2.44 9.39
C LEU A 10 -2.60 -2.41 7.88
N LEU A 11 -2.44 -1.21 7.30
CA LEU A 11 -1.96 -1.09 5.92
C LEU A 11 -0.51 -1.59 5.82
N ASP A 12 0.36 -1.20 6.74
CA ASP A 12 1.76 -1.63 6.77
C ASP A 12 1.92 -3.15 6.92
N TYR A 13 1.08 -3.77 7.76
CA TYR A 13 1.00 -5.22 7.90
C TYR A 13 0.68 -5.91 6.57
N TRP A 14 -0.35 -5.45 5.84
CA TRP A 14 -0.71 -6.03 4.56
C TRP A 14 0.33 -5.77 3.48
N VAL A 15 1.03 -4.63 3.52
CA VAL A 15 2.18 -4.39 2.64
C VAL A 15 3.30 -5.40 2.93
N ALA A 16 3.63 -5.65 4.20
CA ALA A 16 4.64 -6.65 4.56
C ALA A 16 4.29 -8.03 4.01
N ARG A 17 3.03 -8.47 4.19
CA ARG A 17 2.53 -9.74 3.65
C ARG A 17 2.60 -9.78 2.12
N ALA A 18 2.25 -8.68 1.45
CA ALA A 18 2.34 -8.58 0.00
C ALA A 18 3.80 -8.67 -0.49
N GLU A 19 4.74 -8.09 0.25
CA GLU A 19 6.18 -8.15 -0.01
C GLU A 19 6.84 -9.48 0.39
N GLY A 20 6.09 -10.41 1.00
CA GLY A 20 6.64 -11.67 1.50
C GLY A 20 7.54 -11.49 2.73
N ILE A 21 7.39 -10.39 3.45
CA ILE A 21 8.15 -10.05 4.65
C ILE A 21 7.44 -10.63 5.88
N MET A 22 8.16 -11.38 6.69
CA MET A 22 7.73 -11.73 8.05
C MET A 22 8.29 -10.69 9.02
N LEU A 23 7.40 -9.91 9.64
CA LEU A 23 7.78 -8.92 10.65
C LEU A 23 8.15 -9.64 11.95
N LEU A 24 9.32 -9.34 12.49
CA LEU A 24 9.70 -9.78 13.83
C LEU A 24 9.04 -8.88 14.88
N GLU A 25 8.87 -9.41 16.09
CA GLU A 25 8.34 -8.62 17.21
C GLU A 25 9.22 -7.39 17.47
N GLY A 26 8.58 -6.21 17.52
CA GLY A 26 9.27 -4.93 17.72
C GLY A 26 10.01 -4.38 16.49
N GLN A 27 9.96 -5.06 15.34
CA GLN A 27 10.54 -4.54 14.11
C GLN A 27 9.70 -3.37 13.56
N GLU A 28 10.30 -2.20 13.42
CA GLU A 28 9.68 -1.08 12.73
C GLU A 28 9.56 -1.36 11.23
N TYR A 29 8.34 -1.23 10.71
CA TYR A 29 8.04 -1.33 9.29
C TYR A 29 6.83 -0.46 8.99
N SER A 30 7.07 0.72 8.41
CA SER A 30 6.03 1.73 8.19
C SER A 30 6.06 2.31 6.78
N PRO A 31 5.92 1.48 5.73
CA PRO A 31 5.98 1.94 4.35
C PRO A 31 4.86 2.94 3.97
N SER A 32 3.76 2.99 4.72
CA SER A 32 2.68 3.98 4.49
C SER A 32 3.00 5.38 5.01
N THR A 33 4.04 5.55 5.82
CA THR A 33 4.39 6.84 6.46
C THR A 33 5.87 7.21 6.37
N ASP A 34 6.77 6.25 6.18
CA ASP A 34 8.20 6.47 5.99
C ASP A 34 8.64 6.22 4.54
N TRP A 35 9.11 7.29 3.89
CA TRP A 35 9.64 7.24 2.52
C TRP A 35 10.88 6.36 2.37
N SER A 36 11.68 6.19 3.42
CA SER A 36 12.86 5.33 3.37
C SER A 36 12.49 3.85 3.17
N VAL A 37 11.27 3.47 3.57
CA VAL A 37 10.71 2.13 3.41
C VAL A 37 9.77 2.06 2.20
N GLY A 38 8.86 3.02 2.04
CA GLY A 38 7.85 3.02 0.99
C GLY A 38 8.38 3.38 -0.40
N GLY A 39 9.39 4.26 -0.50
CA GLY A 39 9.99 4.66 -1.76
C GLY A 39 10.57 3.49 -2.57
N PRO A 40 11.41 2.63 -1.97
CA PRO A 40 11.92 1.44 -2.65
C PRO A 40 10.83 0.49 -3.18
N ILE A 41 9.68 0.40 -2.50
CA ILE A 41 8.53 -0.42 -2.95
C ILE A 41 7.89 0.21 -4.19
N ILE A 42 7.76 1.53 -4.23
CA ILE A 42 7.25 2.27 -5.38
C ILE A 42 8.11 2.01 -6.62
N ASP A 43 9.43 2.12 -6.49
CA ASP A 43 10.38 1.89 -7.58
C ASP A 43 10.33 0.43 -8.06
N LYS A 44 10.40 -0.53 -7.12
CA LYS A 44 10.38 -1.97 -7.41
C LYS A 44 9.14 -2.41 -8.18
N HIS A 45 7.99 -1.78 -7.91
CA HIS A 45 6.70 -2.17 -8.49
C HIS A 45 6.20 -1.21 -9.57
N GLU A 46 7.02 -0.23 -9.97
CA GLU A 46 6.72 0.78 -10.99
C GLU A 46 5.38 1.48 -10.74
N ILE A 47 5.15 1.90 -9.49
CA ILE A 47 3.89 2.53 -9.07
C ILE A 47 3.92 4.00 -9.44
N GLY A 48 3.08 4.40 -10.41
CA GLY A 48 2.84 5.79 -10.72
C GLY A 48 1.97 6.45 -9.63
N ILE A 49 2.46 7.56 -9.07
CA ILE A 49 1.74 8.37 -8.08
C ILE A 49 1.48 9.78 -8.60
N SER A 50 0.25 10.26 -8.47
CA SER A 50 -0.11 11.62 -8.89
C SER A 50 -1.15 12.25 -7.96
N PRO A 51 -1.02 13.56 -7.66
CA PRO A 51 -2.05 14.28 -6.92
C PRO A 51 -3.14 14.80 -7.88
N LEU A 52 -4.39 14.71 -7.47
CA LEU A 52 -5.51 15.35 -8.15
C LEU A 52 -6.50 15.90 -7.11
N ARG A 53 -6.66 17.23 -7.11
CA ARG A 53 -7.61 17.97 -6.24
C ARG A 53 -7.49 17.67 -4.73
N GLY A 54 -6.26 17.45 -4.25
CA GLY A 54 -5.99 17.20 -2.83
C GLY A 54 -6.01 15.73 -2.42
N THR A 55 -6.33 14.83 -3.35
CA THR A 55 -6.23 13.38 -3.16
C THR A 55 -5.04 12.83 -3.93
N TRP A 56 -4.32 11.87 -3.35
CA TRP A 56 -3.27 11.13 -4.05
C TRP A 56 -3.83 9.88 -4.68
N PHE A 57 -3.39 9.59 -5.90
CA PHE A 57 -3.78 8.41 -6.65
C PHE A 57 -2.56 7.61 -7.07
N ALA A 58 -2.69 6.29 -7.01
CA ALA A 58 -1.65 5.34 -7.38
C ALA A 58 -2.17 4.31 -8.40
N ALA A 59 -1.38 4.05 -9.42
CA ALA A 59 -1.66 3.06 -10.45
C ALA A 59 -0.37 2.37 -10.92
N GLY A 60 -0.49 1.17 -11.48
CA GLY A 60 0.60 0.46 -12.11
C GLY A 60 0.64 0.72 -13.62
N VAL A 61 1.69 0.24 -14.27
CA VAL A 61 1.84 0.33 -15.74
C VAL A 61 0.76 -0.46 -16.48
N GLU A 62 0.26 -1.54 -15.88
CA GLU A 62 -0.82 -2.35 -16.44
C GLU A 62 -2.20 -1.77 -16.10
N ALA A 63 -3.01 -1.53 -17.13
CA ALA A 63 -4.36 -0.96 -17.01
C ALA A 63 -5.40 -1.90 -16.38
N SER A 64 -5.00 -3.09 -15.92
CA SER A 64 -5.87 -4.12 -15.34
C SER A 64 -6.19 -3.90 -13.85
N TYR A 65 -5.43 -3.04 -13.16
CA TYR A 65 -5.59 -2.82 -11.73
C TYR A 65 -6.42 -1.57 -11.42
N GLU A 66 -7.26 -1.66 -10.39
CA GLU A 66 -8.01 -0.51 -9.89
C GLU A 66 -7.07 0.52 -9.26
N LEU A 67 -7.18 1.75 -9.74
CA LEU A 67 -6.50 2.92 -9.19
C LEU A 67 -6.85 3.07 -7.71
N GLN A 68 -5.83 3.21 -6.86
CA GLN A 68 -6.02 3.36 -5.42
C GLN A 68 -5.80 4.81 -5.01
N GLU A 69 -6.53 5.25 -3.99
CA GLU A 69 -6.44 6.61 -3.47
C GLU A 69 -5.93 6.64 -2.02
N GLY A 70 -5.41 7.79 -1.61
CA GLY A 70 -4.94 8.01 -0.25
C GLY A 70 -4.80 9.48 0.10
N ASP A 71 -4.78 9.74 1.41
CA ASP A 71 -4.55 11.08 1.97
C ASP A 71 -3.09 11.54 1.75
N THR A 72 -2.18 10.60 1.51
CA THR A 72 -0.77 10.85 1.14
C THR A 72 -0.36 9.94 -0.03
N ALA A 73 0.73 10.32 -0.71
CA ALA A 73 1.30 9.53 -1.79
C ALA A 73 1.65 8.09 -1.35
N LEU A 74 2.25 7.95 -0.16
CA LEU A 74 2.62 6.64 0.38
C LEU A 74 1.39 5.78 0.69
N ILE A 75 0.32 6.36 1.28
CA ILE A 75 -0.91 5.61 1.53
C ILE A 75 -1.52 5.11 0.22
N ALA A 76 -1.62 5.96 -0.79
CA ALA A 76 -2.14 5.56 -2.11
C ALA A 76 -1.29 4.44 -2.72
N ALA A 77 0.03 4.60 -2.73
CA ALA A 77 0.96 3.61 -3.27
C ALA A 77 0.90 2.26 -2.53
N MET A 78 0.86 2.29 -1.20
CA MET A 78 0.78 1.07 -0.39
C MET A 78 -0.55 0.35 -0.54
N ARG A 79 -1.66 1.08 -0.67
CA ARG A 79 -2.96 0.47 -1.02
C ARG A 79 -2.90 -0.16 -2.40
N PHE A 80 -2.32 0.52 -3.39
CA PHE A 80 -2.11 -0.08 -4.72
C PHE A 80 -1.28 -1.35 -4.62
N ARG A 81 -0.23 -1.34 -3.81
CA ARG A 81 0.62 -2.51 -3.63
C ARG A 81 -0.15 -3.69 -3.04
N VAL A 82 -0.97 -3.47 -2.02
CA VAL A 82 -1.84 -4.51 -1.43
C VAL A 82 -2.86 -5.00 -2.47
N ALA A 83 -3.53 -4.09 -3.16
CA ALA A 83 -4.55 -4.43 -4.16
C ALA A 83 -3.98 -5.24 -5.33
N LYS A 84 -2.75 -4.95 -5.76
CA LYS A 84 -2.04 -5.71 -6.79
C LYS A 84 -1.84 -7.18 -6.41
N THR A 85 -1.76 -7.50 -5.12
CA THR A 85 -1.61 -8.89 -4.64
C THR A 85 -2.94 -9.56 -4.28
N TYR A 86 -3.83 -8.85 -3.60
CA TYR A 86 -5.03 -9.46 -2.99
C TYR A 86 -6.34 -9.07 -3.69
N GLY A 87 -6.32 -8.12 -4.62
CA GLY A 87 -7.51 -7.55 -5.23
C GLY A 87 -8.15 -6.48 -4.34
N ARG A 88 -9.48 -6.34 -4.40
CA ARG A 88 -10.20 -5.27 -3.70
C ARG A 88 -10.27 -5.47 -2.19
N ASP A 89 -10.19 -6.71 -1.73
CA ASP A 89 -10.45 -7.10 -0.35
C ASP A 89 -9.31 -7.93 0.22
N VAL A 90 -9.04 -7.74 1.50
CA VAL A 90 -8.18 -8.61 2.31
C VAL A 90 -9.01 -9.28 3.41
N PRO A 91 -8.60 -10.48 3.89
CA PRO A 91 -9.20 -11.09 5.07
C PRO A 91 -9.20 -10.13 6.25
N ASP A 92 -10.21 -10.23 7.11
CA ASP A 92 -10.16 -9.53 8.39
C ASP A 92 -9.08 -10.19 9.25
N VAL A 93 -8.26 -9.36 9.91
CA VAL A 93 -7.24 -9.84 10.83
C VAL A 93 -7.90 -9.93 12.20
N GLU A 94 -8.17 -11.14 12.69
CA GLU A 94 -8.60 -11.32 14.08
C GLU A 94 -7.42 -10.96 15.00
N ASN A 95 -7.68 -10.10 15.98
CA ASN A 95 -6.72 -9.69 17.00
C ASN A 95 -6.31 -10.85 17.91
#